data_AF-A0A2L1J6I8-F1
#
_entry.id   AF-A0A2L1J6I8-F1
#
_cell.length_a   1.000
_cell.length_b   1.000
_cell.length_c   1.000
_cell.angle_alpha   90.00
_cell.angle_beta   90.00
_cell.angle_gamma   90.00
#
_symmetry.space_group_name_H-M   'P 1'
#
loop_
_entity.id
_entity.type
_entity.pdbx_description
1 polymer ?
#
loop_
_entity_poly.entity_id
_entity_poly.type
_entity_poly.pdbx_seq_one_letter_code
_entity_poly.pdbx_strand_id
1 'polypeptide(L)'
;MITQGVEVLIDYGLHLAPGLLLFGLWFALTPSTLSAMRILILLAAFVLMRDVMTPLGMWSLGREAQIAFTHNTFVLAMLGGLSALLILLLARIAPQLWQMVRWSIGNPAVGLAVGLLVGCLIGVPLRVHQGIDASAIHGYWVWLPGMLVLAYGANALEEVLFRGFLQGYLEQQLTPLRAALISGVAFAACHTFLALSVTQLGATVLLFTLIEGLACAWVRMRYGVLPATLTHGTAILLIAVPLV
;
A
#
# COMPACT_ATOMS: atom_id res chain seq x y z
N MET A 1 11.85 20.80 9.82
CA MET A 1 11.22 19.46 9.95
C MET A 1 9.70 19.53 10.15
N ILE A 2 9.17 19.89 11.33
CA ILE A 2 7.70 19.84 11.56
C ILE A 2 6.96 20.90 10.75
N THR A 3 7.34 22.18 10.82
CA THR A 3 6.65 23.26 10.08
C THR A 3 6.61 23.01 8.57
N GLN A 4 7.77 22.71 7.97
CA GLN A 4 7.86 22.30 6.55
C GLN A 4 7.03 21.04 6.25
N GLY A 5 6.96 20.10 7.19
CA GLY A 5 6.15 18.90 7.01
C GLY A 5 4.64 19.20 7.06
N VAL A 6 4.22 20.14 7.90
CA VAL A 6 2.83 20.62 7.94
C VAL A 6 2.46 21.31 6.64
N GLU A 7 3.33 22.15 6.09
CA GLU A 7 3.12 22.79 4.78
C GLU A 7 2.92 21.74 3.67
N VAL A 8 3.81 20.76 3.57
CA VAL A 8 3.71 19.64 2.61
C VAL A 8 2.38 18.87 2.77
N LEU A 9 1.95 18.60 4.01
CA LEU A 9 0.70 17.89 4.27
C LEU A 9 -0.54 18.73 3.95
N ILE A 10 -0.49 20.05 4.17
CA ILE A 10 -1.58 20.97 3.79
C ILE A 10 -1.70 21.01 2.26
N ASP A 11 -0.58 21.17 1.55
CA ASP A 11 -0.56 21.20 0.09
C ASP A 11 -1.09 19.90 -0.50
N TYR A 12 -0.64 18.76 0.03
CA TYR A 12 -1.17 17.44 -0.33
C TYR A 12 -2.68 17.34 -0.08
N GLY A 13 -3.13 17.75 1.10
CA GLY A 13 -4.54 17.72 1.48
C GLY A 13 -5.42 18.59 0.57
N LEU A 14 -4.99 19.82 0.29
CA LEU A 14 -5.73 20.76 -0.58
C LEU A 14 -5.80 20.26 -2.02
N HIS A 15 -4.70 19.69 -2.54
CA HIS A 15 -4.66 19.15 -3.89
C HIS A 15 -5.55 17.91 -4.04
N LEU A 16 -5.58 17.06 -3.02
CA LEU A 16 -6.31 15.80 -3.00
C LEU A 16 -7.81 15.96 -2.66
N ALA A 17 -8.18 16.99 -1.90
CA ALA A 17 -9.53 17.18 -1.35
C ALA A 17 -10.65 17.14 -2.40
N PRO A 18 -10.57 17.82 -3.56
CA PRO A 18 -11.66 17.79 -4.55
C PRO A 18 -11.97 16.37 -5.03
N GLY A 19 -10.93 15.57 -5.31
CA GLY A 19 -11.10 14.18 -5.77
C GLY A 19 -11.63 13.27 -4.66
N LEU A 20 -11.10 13.38 -3.44
CA LEU A 20 -11.59 12.60 -2.31
C LEU A 20 -13.04 12.94 -1.92
N LEU A 21 -13.45 14.20 -2.03
CA LEU A 21 -14.84 14.59 -1.79
C LEU A 21 -15.79 13.95 -2.81
N LEU A 22 -15.41 13.92 -4.09
CA LEU A 22 -16.20 13.26 -5.14
C LEU A 22 -16.27 11.75 -4.94
N PHE A 23 -15.15 11.08 -4.64
CA PHE A 23 -15.16 9.65 -4.32
C PHE A 23 -15.94 9.35 -3.04
N GLY A 24 -15.84 10.20 -2.02
CA GLY A 24 -16.61 10.08 -0.78
C GLY A 24 -18.11 10.23 -1.00
N LEU A 25 -18.54 11.21 -1.80
CA LEU A 25 -19.93 11.39 -2.19
C LEU A 25 -20.42 10.19 -3.02
N TRP A 26 -19.63 9.74 -4.00
CA TRP A 26 -19.98 8.57 -4.81
C TRP A 26 -20.12 7.31 -3.95
N PHE A 27 -19.20 7.10 -2.98
CA PHE A 27 -19.29 6.01 -2.02
C PHE A 27 -20.55 6.10 -1.15
N ALA A 28 -20.87 7.29 -0.63
CA ALA A 28 -22.03 7.52 0.22
C ALA A 28 -23.35 7.30 -0.52
N LEU A 29 -23.42 7.70 -1.79
CA LEU A 29 -24.59 7.50 -2.66
C LEU A 29 -24.72 6.04 -3.14
N THR A 30 -23.66 5.24 -3.09
CA THR A 30 -23.68 3.84 -3.53
C THR A 30 -24.26 2.93 -2.44
N PRO A 31 -25.39 2.24 -2.69
CA PRO A 31 -26.01 1.34 -1.71
C PRO A 31 -25.06 0.24 -1.22
N SER A 32 -25.23 -0.19 0.03
CA SER A 32 -24.41 -1.26 0.62
C SER A 32 -24.58 -2.63 -0.08
N THR A 33 -25.70 -2.83 -0.79
CA THR A 33 -25.94 -4.01 -1.62
C THR A 33 -24.99 -4.11 -2.83
N LEU A 34 -24.44 -2.98 -3.30
CA LEU A 34 -23.49 -2.93 -4.40
C LEU A 34 -22.04 -3.00 -3.88
N SER A 35 -21.71 -4.08 -3.17
CA SER A 35 -20.39 -4.25 -2.52
C SER A 35 -19.21 -4.14 -3.48
N ALA A 36 -19.31 -4.73 -4.69
CA ALA A 36 -18.27 -4.61 -5.71
C ALA A 36 -18.00 -3.15 -6.12
N MET A 37 -19.06 -2.36 -6.35
CA MET A 37 -18.93 -0.95 -6.71
C MET A 37 -18.27 -0.15 -5.58
N ARG A 38 -18.68 -0.39 -4.33
CA ARG A 38 -18.07 0.26 -3.16
C ARG A 38 -16.58 -0.06 -3.04
N ILE A 39 -16.17 -1.30 -3.32
CA ILE A 39 -14.75 -1.70 -3.35
C ILE A 39 -14.00 -0.97 -4.47
N LEU A 40 -14.56 -0.91 -5.68
CA LEU A 40 -13.95 -0.21 -6.81
C LEU A 40 -13.74 1.28 -6.53
N ILE A 41 -14.74 1.93 -5.90
CA ILE A 41 -14.63 3.34 -5.48
C ILE A 41 -13.48 3.53 -4.50
N LEU A 42 -13.34 2.65 -3.50
CA LEU A 42 -12.25 2.73 -2.53
C LEU A 42 -10.88 2.48 -3.16
N LEU A 43 -10.78 1.51 -4.08
CA LEU A 43 -9.55 1.25 -4.83
C LEU A 43 -9.16 2.45 -5.70
N ALA A 44 -10.12 3.05 -6.41
CA ALA A 44 -9.88 4.24 -7.23
C ALA A 44 -9.47 5.45 -6.37
N ALA A 45 -10.12 5.67 -5.23
CA ALA A 45 -9.73 6.71 -4.29
C ALA A 45 -8.31 6.48 -3.74
N PHE A 46 -7.95 5.23 -3.44
CA PHE A 46 -6.59 4.89 -3.01
C PHE A 46 -5.54 5.14 -4.09
N VAL A 47 -5.81 4.74 -5.34
CA VAL A 47 -4.93 5.03 -6.49
C VAL A 47 -4.73 6.54 -6.65
N LEU A 48 -5.80 7.34 -6.53
CA LEU A 48 -5.69 8.80 -6.54
C LEU A 48 -4.75 9.32 -5.45
N MET A 49 -4.97 8.90 -4.19
CA MET A 49 -4.14 9.31 -3.05
C MET A 49 -2.66 9.01 -3.31
N ARG A 50 -2.35 7.77 -3.70
CA ARG A 50 -1.00 7.31 -4.00
C ARG A 50 -0.36 8.10 -5.15
N ASP A 51 -1.07 8.26 -6.27
CA ASP A 51 -0.46 8.80 -7.49
C ASP A 51 -0.19 10.31 -7.37
N VAL A 52 -1.05 11.06 -6.64
CA VAL A 52 -0.87 12.49 -6.34
C VAL A 52 0.39 12.77 -5.52
N MET A 53 0.88 11.81 -4.74
CA MET A 53 2.12 11.96 -3.99
C MET A 53 3.35 12.16 -4.91
N THR A 54 3.30 11.67 -6.16
CA THR A 54 4.43 11.77 -7.11
C THR A 54 4.68 13.20 -7.61
N PRO A 55 3.70 13.90 -8.23
CA PRO A 55 3.90 15.27 -8.68
C PRO A 55 4.18 16.26 -7.54
N LEU A 56 3.83 15.91 -6.29
CA LEU A 56 4.13 16.71 -5.10
C LEU A 56 5.50 16.38 -4.47
N GLY A 57 6.32 15.54 -5.12
CA GLY A 57 7.67 15.22 -4.66
C GLY A 57 7.69 14.47 -3.31
N MET A 58 6.60 13.81 -2.93
CA MET A 58 6.54 13.04 -1.69
C MET A 58 7.15 11.65 -1.85
N TRP A 59 7.20 11.14 -3.09
CA TRP A 59 7.95 9.95 -3.46
C TRP A 59 8.27 9.91 -4.96
N SER A 60 9.21 9.07 -5.37
CA SER A 60 9.55 8.79 -6.77
C SER A 60 10.04 7.35 -6.95
N LEU A 61 9.99 6.84 -8.18
CA LEU A 61 10.52 5.53 -8.55
C LEU A 61 11.76 5.68 -9.44
N GLY A 62 12.86 5.06 -9.03
CA GLY A 62 14.09 4.93 -9.80
C GLY A 62 14.01 3.80 -10.85
N ARG A 63 14.97 3.80 -11.79
CA ARG A 63 14.98 2.84 -12.93
C ARG A 63 14.99 1.38 -12.53
N GLU A 64 15.52 1.07 -11.36
CA GLU A 64 15.66 -0.30 -10.83
C GLU A 64 14.56 -0.64 -9.82
N ALA A 65 13.40 0.02 -9.89
CA ALA A 65 12.30 -0.09 -8.91
C ALA A 65 12.70 0.33 -7.48
N GLN A 66 13.75 1.15 -7.34
CA GLN A 66 14.09 1.79 -6.07
C GLN A 66 13.00 2.81 -5.74
N ILE A 67 12.51 2.80 -4.50
CA ILE A 67 11.44 3.68 -4.08
C ILE A 67 12.02 4.78 -3.20
N ALA A 68 12.08 6.01 -3.70
CA ALA A 68 12.57 7.14 -2.93
C ALA A 68 11.40 7.90 -2.31
N PHE A 69 11.39 8.11 -1.00
CA PHE A 69 10.35 8.87 -0.29
C PHE A 69 10.90 10.18 0.27
N THR A 70 10.02 11.15 0.57
CA THR A 70 10.43 12.42 1.18
C THR A 70 11.39 12.22 2.36
N HIS A 71 12.42 13.06 2.45
CA HIS A 71 13.38 13.05 3.54
C HIS A 71 12.76 13.50 4.87
N ASN A 72 11.55 14.05 4.86
CA ASN A 72 10.87 14.53 6.06
C ASN A 72 10.19 13.39 6.84
N THR A 73 10.86 12.88 7.88
CA THR A 73 10.36 11.82 8.78
C THR A 73 8.95 12.08 9.32
N PHE A 74 8.61 13.34 9.61
CA PHE A 74 7.29 13.69 10.15
C PHE A 74 6.19 13.47 9.11
N VAL A 75 6.42 13.82 7.84
CA VAL A 75 5.47 13.59 6.75
C VAL A 75 5.21 12.09 6.58
N LEU A 76 6.26 11.27 6.58
CA LEU A 76 6.13 9.80 6.46
C LEU A 76 5.29 9.22 7.62
N ALA A 77 5.60 9.63 8.85
CA ALA A 77 4.86 9.16 10.03
C ALA A 77 3.38 9.58 9.99
N MET A 78 3.10 10.82 9.57
CA MET A 78 1.73 11.32 9.43
C MET A 78 0.96 10.57 8.35
N LEU A 79 1.54 10.32 7.18
CA LEU A 79 0.89 9.55 6.12
C LEU A 79 0.58 8.11 6.55
N GLY A 80 1.54 7.44 7.22
CA GLY A 80 1.30 6.11 7.78
C GLY A 80 0.21 6.10 8.86
N GLY A 81 0.22 7.10 9.76
CA GLY A 81 -0.79 7.27 10.80
C GLY A 81 -2.19 7.57 10.24
N LEU A 82 -2.29 8.43 9.23
CA LEU A 82 -3.54 8.74 8.53
C LEU A 82 -4.09 7.53 7.79
N SER A 83 -3.22 6.68 7.25
CA SER A 83 -3.62 5.40 6.64
C SER A 83 -4.24 4.46 7.67
N ALA A 84 -3.64 4.35 8.86
CA ALA A 84 -4.21 3.58 9.96
C ALA A 84 -5.55 4.17 10.44
N LEU A 85 -5.67 5.50 10.54
CA LEU A 85 -6.93 6.17 10.87
C LEU A 85 -8.02 5.87 9.82
N LEU A 86 -7.67 5.87 8.53
CA LEU A 86 -8.60 5.55 7.46
C LEU A 86 -9.09 4.10 7.55
N ILE A 87 -8.23 3.14 7.90
CA ILE A 87 -8.64 1.75 8.19
C ILE A 87 -9.69 1.71 9.31
N LEU A 88 -9.46 2.43 10.41
CA LEU A 88 -10.41 2.51 11.52
C LEU A 88 -11.74 3.16 11.11
N LEU A 89 -11.69 4.20 10.26
CA LEU A 89 -12.88 4.83 9.70
C LEU A 89 -13.66 3.85 8.81
N LEU A 90 -12.97 3.13 7.93
CA LEU A 90 -13.56 2.11 7.04
C LEU A 90 -14.28 1.02 7.83
N ALA A 91 -13.73 0.58 8.95
CA ALA A 91 -14.39 -0.37 9.85
C ALA A 91 -15.76 0.13 10.37
N ARG A 92 -15.93 1.45 10.50
CA ARG A 92 -17.18 2.09 10.95
C ARG A 92 -18.15 2.38 9.81
N ILE A 93 -17.65 2.88 8.68
CA ILE A 93 -18.51 3.34 7.57
C ILE A 93 -18.88 2.23 6.57
N ALA A 94 -18.15 1.11 6.59
CA ALA A 94 -18.34 -0.02 5.68
C ALA A 94 -18.31 -1.37 6.42
N PRO A 95 -19.15 -1.56 7.46
CA PRO A 95 -19.10 -2.77 8.29
C PRO A 95 -19.34 -4.06 7.48
N GLN A 96 -20.14 -3.99 6.40
CA GLN A 96 -20.36 -5.14 5.51
C GLN A 96 -19.07 -5.56 4.78
N LEU A 97 -18.25 -4.59 4.36
CA LEU A 97 -16.95 -4.88 3.77
C LEU A 97 -15.97 -5.39 4.82
N TRP A 98 -16.01 -4.81 6.02
CA TRP A 98 -15.16 -5.18 7.14
C TRP A 98 -15.33 -6.64 7.57
N GLN A 99 -16.56 -7.18 7.50
CA GLN A 99 -16.83 -8.58 7.81
C GLN A 99 -16.10 -9.57 6.89
N MET A 100 -15.64 -9.14 5.70
CA MET A 100 -14.85 -9.96 4.78
C MET A 100 -13.37 -10.02 5.14
N VAL A 101 -12.90 -9.15 6.04
CA VAL A 101 -11.49 -9.06 6.41
C VAL A 101 -11.13 -10.18 7.38
N ARG A 102 -10.30 -11.10 6.90
CA ARG A 102 -9.70 -12.16 7.71
C ARG A 102 -8.33 -11.72 8.21
N TRP A 103 -8.25 -11.14 9.40
CA TRP A 103 -7.01 -10.60 9.98
C TRP A 103 -5.91 -11.65 10.16
N SER A 104 -6.28 -12.81 10.68
CA SER A 104 -5.37 -13.94 10.88
C SER A 104 -6.10 -15.25 10.58
N ILE A 105 -5.40 -16.21 9.99
CA ILE A 105 -5.88 -17.56 9.71
C ILE A 105 -4.88 -18.56 10.31
N GLY A 106 -5.36 -19.49 11.13
CA GLY A 106 -4.49 -20.44 11.83
C GLY A 106 -3.67 -19.78 12.93
N ASN A 107 -2.41 -20.22 13.11
CA ASN A 107 -1.51 -19.71 14.15
C ASN A 107 -0.97 -18.32 13.77
N PRO A 108 -1.28 -17.25 14.53
CA PRO A 108 -0.83 -15.90 14.20
C PRO A 108 0.70 -15.76 14.15
N ALA A 109 1.42 -16.38 15.09
CA ALA A 109 2.88 -16.27 15.14
C ALA A 109 3.55 -16.86 13.89
N VAL A 110 3.04 -18.00 13.40
CA VAL A 110 3.49 -18.60 12.14
C VAL A 110 3.17 -17.67 10.97
N GLY A 111 1.97 -17.11 10.92
CA GLY A 111 1.58 -16.16 9.89
C GLY A 111 2.50 -14.94 9.85
N LEU A 112 2.78 -14.31 11.00
CA LEU A 112 3.66 -13.15 11.07
C LEU A 112 5.10 -13.49 10.65
N ALA A 113 5.62 -14.64 11.08
CA ALA A 113 6.95 -15.12 10.67
C ALA A 113 7.04 -15.36 9.16
N VAL A 114 6.02 -15.98 8.57
CA VAL A 114 5.93 -16.17 7.11
C VAL A 114 5.83 -14.83 6.40
N GLY A 115 5.05 -13.87 6.91
CA GLY A 115 4.91 -12.55 6.32
C GLY A 115 6.26 -11.82 6.24
N LEU A 116 7.01 -11.80 7.35
CA LEU A 116 8.37 -11.23 7.37
C LEU A 116 9.31 -11.96 6.42
N LEU A 117 9.29 -13.30 6.41
CA LEU A 117 10.14 -14.11 5.54
C LEU A 117 9.88 -13.79 4.06
N VAL A 118 8.62 -13.79 3.64
CA VAL A 118 8.24 -13.52 2.23
C VAL A 118 8.58 -12.08 1.86
N GLY A 119 8.34 -11.11 2.75
CA GLY A 119 8.74 -9.73 2.54
C GLY A 119 10.26 -9.58 2.35
N CYS A 120 11.07 -10.27 3.17
CA CYS A 120 12.52 -10.33 3.00
C CYS A 120 12.94 -11.02 1.69
N LEU A 121 12.26 -12.09 1.28
CA LEU A 121 12.54 -12.79 0.01
C LEU A 121 12.32 -11.90 -1.22
N ILE A 122 11.47 -10.88 -1.11
CA ILE A 122 11.26 -9.87 -2.16
C ILE A 122 12.27 -8.72 -1.98
N GLY A 123 12.30 -8.12 -0.79
CA GLY A 123 13.02 -6.88 -0.54
C GLY A 123 14.54 -7.02 -0.49
N VAL A 124 15.08 -8.10 0.07
CA VAL A 124 16.55 -8.27 0.21
C VAL A 124 17.24 -8.42 -1.15
N PRO A 125 16.78 -9.29 -2.08
CA PRO A 125 17.40 -9.40 -3.39
C PRO A 125 17.38 -8.08 -4.17
N LEU A 126 16.26 -7.35 -4.12
CA LEU A 126 16.12 -6.04 -4.77
C LEU A 126 17.05 -5.01 -4.14
N ARG A 127 17.10 -4.93 -2.81
CA ARG A 127 17.99 -4.03 -2.08
C ARG A 127 19.46 -4.25 -2.45
N VAL A 128 19.87 -5.53 -2.53
CA VAL A 128 21.24 -5.92 -2.93
C VAL A 128 21.50 -5.55 -4.38
N HIS A 129 20.56 -5.84 -5.29
CA HIS A 129 20.67 -5.49 -6.71
C HIS A 129 20.81 -3.99 -6.93
N GLN A 130 20.04 -3.19 -6.19
CA GLN A 130 20.02 -1.73 -6.23
C GLN A 130 21.22 -1.08 -5.52
N GLY A 131 22.08 -1.87 -4.85
CA GLY A 131 23.24 -1.34 -4.13
C GLY A 131 22.89 -0.42 -2.95
N ILE A 132 21.72 -0.60 -2.32
CA ILE A 132 21.29 0.28 -1.22
C ILE A 132 22.06 -0.04 0.06
N ASP A 133 23.09 0.77 0.32
CA ASP A 133 23.83 0.77 1.57
C ASP A 133 23.31 1.85 2.54
N ALA A 134 22.72 1.41 3.66
CA ALA A 134 22.20 2.32 4.69
C ALA A 134 23.29 3.20 5.31
N SER A 135 24.53 2.71 5.38
CA SER A 135 25.65 3.44 5.96
C SER A 135 26.15 4.58 5.06
N ALA A 136 25.91 4.46 3.75
CA ALA A 136 26.25 5.47 2.75
C ALA A 136 25.18 6.58 2.66
N ILE A 137 23.98 6.38 3.20
CA ILE A 137 22.88 7.34 3.14
C ILE A 137 22.94 8.27 4.37
N HIS A 138 23.25 9.54 4.13
CA HIS A 138 23.27 10.55 5.19
C HIS A 138 21.90 10.69 5.87
N GLY A 139 21.86 10.63 7.21
CA GLY A 139 20.63 10.79 7.98
C GLY A 139 19.67 9.60 7.96
N TYR A 140 20.05 8.46 7.35
CA TYR A 140 19.19 7.28 7.20
C TYR A 140 18.51 6.84 8.50
N TRP A 141 19.26 6.76 9.60
CA TRP A 141 18.74 6.29 10.89
C TRP A 141 17.73 7.24 11.54
N VAL A 142 17.76 8.53 11.19
CA VAL A 142 16.77 9.53 11.66
C VAL A 142 15.52 9.51 10.78
N TRP A 143 15.67 9.13 9.51
CA TRP A 143 14.58 8.97 8.54
C TRP A 143 13.79 7.67 8.76
N LEU A 144 14.50 6.59 9.08
CA LEU A 144 13.96 5.22 9.16
C LEU A 144 12.71 5.07 10.06
N PRO A 145 12.59 5.69 11.25
CA PRO A 145 11.39 5.53 12.08
C PRO A 145 10.11 6.03 11.39
N GLY A 146 10.17 7.15 10.67
CA GLY A 146 9.04 7.66 9.89
C GLY A 146 8.72 6.75 8.72
N MET A 147 9.75 6.26 8.03
CA MET A 147 9.58 5.29 6.94
C MET A 147 8.96 3.98 7.44
N LEU A 148 9.32 3.50 8.64
CA LEU A 148 8.73 2.30 9.23
C LEU A 148 7.22 2.50 9.44
N VAL A 149 6.81 3.65 10.00
CA VAL A 149 5.40 3.96 10.19
C VAL A 149 4.66 4.03 8.85
N LEU A 150 5.26 4.66 7.84
CA LEU A 150 4.68 4.69 6.49
C LEU A 150 4.57 3.29 5.88
N ALA A 151 5.66 2.54 5.88
CA ALA A 151 5.77 1.22 5.25
C ALA A 151 4.77 0.22 5.84
N TYR A 152 4.48 0.26 7.14
CA TYR A 152 3.45 -0.62 7.69
C TYR A 152 2.06 0.01 7.64
N GLY A 153 1.91 1.32 7.85
CA GLY A 153 0.61 1.99 7.89
C GLY A 153 -0.06 2.12 6.52
N ALA A 154 0.65 2.65 5.52
CA ALA A 154 0.12 2.81 4.17
C ALA A 154 -0.12 1.45 3.49
N ASN A 155 0.81 0.51 3.64
CA ASN A 155 0.63 -0.82 3.08
C ASN A 155 -0.44 -1.63 3.84
N ALA A 156 -0.68 -1.36 5.14
CA ALA A 156 -1.84 -1.95 5.83
C ALA A 156 -3.16 -1.51 5.18
N LEU A 157 -3.28 -0.23 4.81
CA LEU A 157 -4.47 0.28 4.12
C LEU A 157 -4.65 -0.42 2.78
N GLU A 158 -3.58 -0.52 1.99
CA GLU A 158 -3.61 -1.18 0.69
C GLU A 158 -3.99 -2.67 0.82
N GLU A 159 -3.41 -3.38 1.80
CA GLU A 159 -3.75 -4.77 2.06
C GLU A 159 -5.18 -4.95 2.58
N VAL A 160 -5.73 -4.02 3.35
CA VAL A 160 -7.16 -4.05 3.72
C VAL A 160 -8.03 -3.90 2.47
N LEU A 161 -7.68 -3.03 1.52
CA LEU A 161 -8.47 -2.83 0.31
C LEU A 161 -8.38 -4.04 -0.65
N PHE A 162 -7.17 -4.49 -0.98
CA PHE A 162 -6.97 -5.57 -1.96
C PHE A 162 -7.18 -6.97 -1.36
N ARG A 163 -6.65 -7.23 -0.16
CA ARG A 163 -6.61 -8.57 0.45
C ARG A 163 -7.73 -8.75 1.46
N GLY A 164 -8.14 -7.68 2.13
CA GLY A 164 -9.33 -7.66 2.97
C GLY A 164 -10.61 -7.64 2.11
N PHE A 165 -10.87 -6.54 1.41
CA PHE A 165 -12.15 -6.32 0.74
C PHE A 165 -12.25 -6.99 -0.62
N LEU A 166 -11.35 -6.70 -1.57
CA LEU A 166 -11.45 -7.26 -2.92
C LEU A 166 -11.33 -8.79 -2.93
N GLN A 167 -10.25 -9.33 -2.36
CA GLN A 167 -10.05 -10.78 -2.28
C GLN A 167 -11.15 -11.45 -1.44
N GLY A 168 -11.54 -10.85 -0.31
CA GLY A 168 -12.63 -11.37 0.53
C GLY A 168 -13.98 -11.41 -0.18
N TYR A 169 -14.29 -10.41 -1.02
CA TYR A 169 -15.48 -10.39 -1.86
C TYR A 169 -15.43 -11.48 -2.94
N LEU A 170 -14.31 -11.60 -3.64
CA LEU A 170 -14.12 -12.61 -4.70
C LEU A 170 -14.22 -14.04 -4.16
N GLU A 171 -13.77 -14.29 -2.93
CA GLU A 171 -13.90 -15.60 -2.26
C GLU A 171 -15.34 -16.02 -1.96
N GLN A 172 -16.31 -15.11 -2.01
CA GLN A 172 -17.74 -15.46 -1.90
C GLN A 172 -18.29 -16.11 -3.17
N GLN A 173 -17.60 -15.94 -4.30
CA GLN A 173 -18.07 -16.33 -5.63
C GLN A 173 -17.11 -17.30 -6.33
N LEU A 174 -15.84 -17.31 -5.92
CA LEU A 174 -14.75 -18.03 -6.56
C LEU A 174 -13.97 -18.87 -5.55
N THR A 175 -13.23 -19.85 -6.05
CA THR A 175 -12.24 -20.58 -5.23
C THR A 175 -11.19 -19.62 -4.67
N PRO A 176 -10.62 -19.87 -3.47
CA PRO A 176 -9.62 -19.00 -2.85
C PRO A 176 -8.42 -18.68 -3.74
N LEU A 177 -7.92 -19.67 -4.49
CA LEU A 177 -6.78 -19.47 -5.40
C LEU A 177 -7.12 -18.47 -6.52
N ARG A 178 -8.27 -18.62 -7.18
CA ARG A 178 -8.71 -17.67 -8.22
C ARG A 178 -8.91 -16.26 -7.67
N ALA A 179 -9.50 -16.13 -6.48
CA ALA A 179 -9.66 -14.83 -5.82
C ALA A 179 -8.30 -14.17 -5.51
N ALA A 180 -7.32 -14.96 -5.03
CA ALA A 180 -5.96 -14.48 -4.76
C ALA A 180 -5.25 -14.02 -6.06
N LEU A 181 -5.32 -14.82 -7.13
CA LEU A 181 -4.73 -14.47 -8.43
C LEU A 181 -5.34 -13.19 -8.99
N ILE A 182 -6.68 -13.06 -8.97
CA ILE A 182 -7.37 -11.86 -9.46
C ILE A 182 -7.01 -10.63 -8.62
N SER A 183 -6.95 -10.76 -7.29
CA SER A 183 -6.56 -9.65 -6.41
C SER A 183 -5.11 -9.19 -6.68
N GLY A 184 -4.17 -10.14 -6.84
CA GLY A 184 -2.78 -9.81 -7.19
C GLY A 184 -2.63 -9.16 -8.57
N VAL A 185 -3.38 -9.63 -9.58
CA VAL A 185 -3.39 -9.01 -10.91
C VAL A 185 -4.05 -7.63 -10.89
N ALA A 186 -5.16 -7.47 -10.17
CA ALA A 186 -5.83 -6.18 -10.01
C ALA A 186 -4.92 -5.16 -9.32
N PHE A 187 -4.15 -5.58 -8.32
CA PHE A 187 -3.13 -4.76 -7.67
C PHE A 187 -2.10 -4.23 -8.67
N ALA A 188 -1.50 -5.11 -9.50
CA ALA A 188 -0.57 -4.68 -10.54
C ALA A 188 -1.24 -3.77 -11.59
N ALA A 189 -2.48 -4.08 -11.98
CA ALA A 189 -3.24 -3.27 -12.92
C ALA A 189 -3.48 -1.84 -12.38
N CYS A 190 -3.75 -1.67 -11.09
CA CYS A 190 -3.86 -0.37 -10.43
C CYS A 190 -2.55 0.44 -10.43
N HIS A 191 -1.41 -0.15 -10.78
CA HIS A 191 -0.12 0.53 -10.95
C HIS A 191 0.19 0.89 -12.41
N THR A 192 -0.70 0.58 -13.36
CA THR A 192 -0.49 0.90 -14.79
C THR A 192 -0.31 2.38 -15.09
N PHE A 193 -1.11 3.26 -14.48
CA PHE A 193 -0.94 4.70 -14.66
C PHE A 193 0.41 5.19 -14.10
N LEU A 194 0.77 4.72 -12.90
CA LEU A 194 2.08 5.00 -12.31
C LEU A 194 3.23 4.53 -13.22
N ALA A 195 3.14 3.30 -13.73
CA ALA A 195 4.16 2.67 -14.55
C ALA A 195 4.33 3.34 -15.92
N LEU A 196 3.21 3.66 -16.59
CA LEU A 196 3.21 4.08 -18.00
C LEU A 196 3.16 5.60 -18.18
N SER A 197 2.56 6.33 -17.24
CA SER A 197 2.35 7.78 -17.37
C SER A 197 3.27 8.55 -16.45
N VAL A 198 3.31 8.18 -15.17
CA VAL A 198 3.99 8.97 -14.13
C VAL A 198 5.50 8.73 -14.15
N THR A 199 5.94 7.49 -14.32
CA THR A 199 7.36 7.10 -14.14
C THR A 199 8.07 6.70 -15.43
N GLN A 200 7.31 6.31 -16.47
CA GLN A 200 7.84 5.77 -17.73
C GLN A 200 8.70 4.50 -17.57
N LEU A 201 8.57 3.81 -16.43
CA LEU A 201 9.31 2.57 -16.14
C LEU A 201 8.60 1.31 -16.65
N GLY A 202 7.33 1.44 -17.05
CA GLY A 202 6.55 0.43 -17.75
C GLY A 202 6.61 -0.97 -17.12
N ALA A 203 7.17 -1.93 -17.85
CA ALA A 203 7.18 -3.34 -17.47
C ALA A 203 7.87 -3.61 -16.13
N THR A 204 8.89 -2.85 -15.74
CA THR A 204 9.62 -3.06 -14.48
C THR A 204 8.70 -2.88 -13.27
N VAL A 205 7.93 -1.78 -13.25
CA VAL A 205 6.98 -1.49 -12.16
C VAL A 205 5.84 -2.49 -12.15
N LEU A 206 5.33 -2.87 -13.32
CA LEU A 206 4.24 -3.86 -13.43
C LEU A 206 4.68 -5.26 -13.00
N LEU A 207 5.89 -5.69 -13.33
CA LEU A 207 6.42 -6.99 -12.91
C LEU A 207 6.66 -7.01 -11.40
N PHE A 208 7.27 -5.96 -10.85
CA PHE A 208 7.49 -5.82 -9.41
C PHE A 208 6.16 -5.90 -8.64
N THR A 209 5.20 -5.05 -9.01
CA THR A 209 3.89 -4.99 -8.34
C THR A 209 3.07 -6.27 -8.55
N LEU A 210 3.24 -6.98 -9.67
CA LEU A 210 2.60 -8.29 -9.87
C LEU A 210 3.19 -9.35 -8.92
N ILE A 211 4.52 -9.43 -8.81
CA ILE A 211 5.19 -10.41 -7.92
C ILE A 211 4.78 -10.14 -6.47
N GLU A 212 4.92 -8.89 -6.02
CA GLU A 212 4.52 -8.46 -4.68
C GLU A 212 3.04 -8.71 -4.45
N GLY A 213 2.20 -8.33 -5.41
CA GLY A 213 0.76 -8.44 -5.29
C GLY A 213 0.28 -9.89 -5.19
N LEU A 214 0.89 -10.80 -5.95
CA LEU A 214 0.61 -12.24 -5.88
C LEU A 214 1.12 -12.83 -4.57
N ALA A 215 2.31 -12.45 -4.11
CA ALA A 215 2.87 -12.92 -2.84
C ALA A 215 1.96 -12.54 -1.66
N CYS A 216 1.56 -11.27 -1.56
CA CYS A 216 0.65 -10.78 -0.52
C CYS A 216 -0.72 -11.48 -0.58
N ALA A 217 -1.28 -11.68 -1.78
CA ALA A 217 -2.57 -12.38 -1.94
C ALA A 217 -2.50 -13.85 -1.51
N TRP A 218 -1.37 -14.52 -1.77
CA TRP A 218 -1.14 -15.91 -1.37
C TRP A 218 -0.90 -16.03 0.13
N VAL A 219 -0.12 -15.12 0.72
CA VAL A 219 0.08 -15.02 2.17
C VAL A 219 -1.27 -14.76 2.86
N ARG A 220 -2.09 -13.83 2.37
CA ARG A 220 -3.43 -13.60 2.92
C ARG A 220 -4.33 -14.82 2.79
N MET A 221 -4.30 -15.54 1.67
CA MET A 221 -5.11 -16.75 1.48
C MET A 221 -4.81 -17.81 2.56
N ARG A 222 -3.56 -17.90 3.03
CA ARG A 222 -3.12 -18.91 4.02
C ARG A 222 -3.12 -18.43 5.46
N TYR A 223 -2.79 -17.16 5.70
CA TYR A 223 -2.47 -16.65 7.03
C TYR A 223 -3.23 -15.36 7.42
N GLY A 224 -3.94 -14.72 6.50
CA GLY A 224 -4.72 -13.51 6.76
C GLY A 224 -4.04 -12.19 6.39
N VAL A 225 -4.76 -11.09 6.60
CA VAL A 225 -4.36 -9.73 6.18
C VAL A 225 -3.16 -9.21 6.96
N LEU A 226 -3.03 -9.49 8.26
CA LEU A 226 -1.87 -9.02 9.04
C LEU A 226 -0.53 -9.55 8.48
N PRO A 227 -0.37 -10.86 8.22
CA PRO A 227 0.80 -11.39 7.52
C PRO A 227 1.05 -10.77 6.13
N ALA A 228 0.00 -10.48 5.37
CA ALA A 228 0.15 -9.83 4.06
C ALA A 228 0.63 -8.38 4.21
N THR A 229 0.14 -7.64 5.20
CA THR A 229 0.66 -6.32 5.58
C THR A 229 2.13 -6.38 5.96
N LEU A 230 2.56 -7.39 6.71
CA LEU A 230 3.99 -7.57 7.01
C LEU A 230 4.80 -7.91 5.77
N THR A 231 4.27 -8.74 4.88
CA THR A 231 4.93 -9.08 3.60
C THR A 231 5.20 -7.83 2.79
N HIS A 232 4.15 -7.05 2.55
CA HIS A 232 4.19 -5.83 1.76
C HIS A 232 5.07 -4.76 2.44
N GLY A 233 4.78 -4.43 3.71
CA GLY A 233 5.51 -3.40 4.44
C GLY A 233 7.01 -3.71 4.58
N THR A 234 7.39 -4.98 4.77
CA THR A 234 8.80 -5.39 4.82
C THR A 234 9.49 -5.23 3.46
N ALA A 235 8.85 -5.65 2.37
CA ALA A 235 9.41 -5.52 1.03
C ALA A 235 9.69 -4.05 0.70
N ILE A 236 8.70 -3.16 0.92
CA ILE A 236 8.81 -1.72 0.68
C ILE A 236 9.86 -1.09 1.59
N LEU A 237 9.86 -1.39 2.90
CA LEU A 237 10.85 -0.84 3.84
C LEU A 237 12.28 -1.15 3.42
N LEU A 238 12.53 -2.35 2.88
CA LEU A 238 13.87 -2.80 2.48
C LEU A 238 14.40 -2.09 1.23
N ILE A 239 13.53 -1.69 0.30
CA ILE A 239 13.90 -1.01 -0.96
C ILE A 239 13.68 0.50 -0.93
N ALA A 240 13.18 1.03 0.20
CA ALA A 240 12.93 2.45 0.39
C ALA A 240 14.24 3.22 0.69
N VAL A 241 14.37 4.39 0.08
CA VAL A 241 15.44 5.35 0.34
C VAL A 241 14.88 6.77 0.53
N PRO A 242 15.58 7.70 1.19
CA PRO A 242 15.20 9.10 1.17
C PRO A 242 15.44 9.73 -0.21
N LEU A 243 14.56 10.64 -0.61
CA LEU A 243 14.74 11.55 -1.73
C LEU A 243 15.92 12.48 -1.42
N VAL A 244 16.78 12.66 -2.42
CA VAL A 244 17.94 13.56 -2.43
C VAL A 244 17.58 14.85 -3.15
#